data_AF-A0A962J042-F1
#
_entry.id   AF-A0A962J042-F1
#
_cell.length_a   1.000
_cell.length_b   1.000
_cell.length_c   1.000
_cell.angle_alpha   90.00
_cell.angle_beta   90.00
_cell.angle_gamma   90.00
#
_symmetry.space_group_name_H-M   'P 1'
#
loop_
_entity.id
_entity.type
_entity.pdbx_description
1 polymer ?
#
loop_
_entity_poly.entity_id
_entity_poly.type
_entity_poly.pdbx_seq_one_letter_code
_entity_poly.pdbx_strand_id
1 'polypeptide(L)'
;MIFQSQDSELTWTLISAYVGEEMNLIHSAELVKTSEIPAQIFVKVSGDIATCLKVGQHAIMQTGNSFDIRLYYDPESIPPQGVACADQVIGFAKVIPLQAYGLDAGTYNYSVNGKLSGNFVLQADNILP
;
A
#
# COMPACT_ATOMS: atom_id res chain seq x y z
N MET A 1 7.65 11.05 -9.32
CA MET A 1 7.77 12.52 -9.34
C MET A 1 9.12 12.86 -9.92
N ILE A 2 9.21 13.91 -10.74
CA ILE A 2 10.46 14.40 -11.31
C ILE A 2 10.64 15.85 -10.87
N PHE A 3 11.80 16.13 -10.26
CA PHE A 3 12.19 17.45 -9.83
C PHE A 3 13.35 17.95 -10.68
N GLN A 4 13.37 19.24 -10.98
CA GLN A 4 14.47 19.89 -11.66
C GLN A 4 14.99 21.04 -10.80
N SER A 5 16.31 21.10 -10.61
CA SER A 5 16.99 22.22 -9.97
C SER A 5 17.09 23.38 -10.95
N GLN A 6 16.82 24.61 -10.49
CA GLN A 6 17.27 25.80 -11.22
C GLN A 6 18.65 26.20 -10.71
N ASP A 7 19.61 26.29 -11.64
CA ASP A 7 21.04 26.49 -11.37
C ASP A 7 21.37 27.82 -10.64
N SER A 8 20.42 28.76 -10.56
CA SER A 8 20.64 30.10 -9.99
C SER A 8 20.10 30.30 -8.57
N GLU A 9 19.17 29.48 -8.06
CA GLU A 9 18.42 29.84 -6.83
C GLU A 9 18.27 28.74 -5.76
N LEU A 10 18.93 27.58 -5.88
CA LEU A 10 18.72 26.43 -4.97
C LEU A 10 17.23 26.02 -4.87
N THR A 11 16.43 26.36 -5.89
CA THR A 11 15.00 26.05 -5.95
C THR A 11 14.79 24.77 -6.76
N TRP A 12 13.93 23.91 -6.23
CA TRP A 12 13.48 22.69 -6.89
C TRP A 12 12.06 22.89 -7.40
N THR A 13 11.84 22.65 -8.68
CA THR A 13 10.50 22.68 -9.26
C THR A 13 10.04 21.26 -9.56
N LEU A 14 8.82 20.93 -9.13
CA LEU A 14 8.13 19.72 -9.57
C LEU A 14 7.72 19.90 -11.03
N ILE A 15 8.39 19.19 -11.94
CA ILE A 15 8.12 19.29 -13.38
C ILE A 15 7.15 18.20 -13.87
N SER A 16 7.06 17.08 -13.16
CA SER A 16 6.02 16.08 -13.42
C SER A 16 5.75 15.19 -12.20
N ALA A 17 4.50 14.76 -12.08
CA ALA A 17 4.06 13.76 -11.12
C ALA A 17 3.10 12.80 -11.82
N TYR A 18 3.19 11.52 -11.46
CA TYR A 18 2.24 10.51 -11.88
C TYR A 18 1.28 10.27 -10.71
N VAL A 19 -0.02 10.29 -10.99
CA VAL A 19 -1.06 9.94 -10.03
C VAL A 19 -1.38 8.46 -10.22
N GLY A 20 -1.19 7.68 -9.17
CA GLY A 20 -1.41 6.23 -9.20
C GLY A 20 -2.87 5.87 -9.45
N GLU A 21 -3.10 4.84 -10.27
CA GLU A 21 -4.40 4.20 -10.41
C GLU A 21 -4.57 3.11 -9.35
N GLU A 22 -5.58 3.27 -8.47
CA GLU A 22 -5.86 2.29 -7.41
C GLU A 22 -6.34 0.95 -8.01
N MET A 23 -5.82 -0.15 -7.47
CA MET A 23 -6.26 -1.48 -7.86
C MET A 23 -7.71 -1.72 -7.44
N ASN A 24 -8.53 -2.21 -8.36
CA ASN A 24 -9.96 -2.40 -8.13
C ASN A 24 -10.38 -3.87 -7.88
N LEU A 25 -9.62 -4.83 -8.41
CA LEU A 25 -9.86 -6.28 -8.29
C LEU A 25 -9.05 -6.89 -7.13
N ILE A 26 -9.36 -6.45 -5.92
CA ILE A 26 -8.80 -7.00 -4.68
C ILE A 26 -9.87 -7.90 -4.02
N HIS A 27 -9.50 -9.14 -3.70
CA HIS A 27 -10.43 -10.14 -3.18
C HIS A 27 -10.31 -10.34 -1.68
N SER A 28 -9.08 -10.33 -1.14
CA SER A 28 -8.85 -10.55 0.29
C SER A 28 -7.71 -9.70 0.85
N ALA A 29 -7.81 -9.42 2.15
CA ALA A 29 -6.79 -8.74 2.95
C ALA A 29 -6.63 -9.48 4.28
N GLU A 30 -5.61 -10.33 4.36
CA GLU A 30 -5.32 -11.20 5.50
C GLU A 30 -4.29 -10.54 6.43
N LEU A 31 -4.60 -10.46 7.72
CA LEU A 31 -3.65 -9.99 8.73
C LEU A 31 -2.67 -11.11 9.09
N VAL A 32 -1.37 -10.78 9.12
CA VAL A 32 -0.32 -11.61 9.70
C VAL A 32 0.36 -10.81 10.80
N LYS A 33 0.32 -11.32 12.02
CA LYS A 33 0.92 -10.71 13.20
C LYS A 33 1.90 -11.68 13.85
N THR A 34 3.07 -11.19 14.23
CA THR A 34 4.04 -11.99 14.98
C THR A 34 3.78 -11.92 16.50
N SER A 35 4.31 -12.90 17.23
CA SER A 35 4.08 -13.05 18.68
C SER A 35 5.12 -12.38 19.57
N GLU A 36 6.22 -11.89 19.00
CA GLU A 36 7.29 -11.22 19.74
C GLU A 36 6.90 -9.79 20.15
N ILE A 37 7.71 -9.18 21.01
CA ILE A 37 7.62 -7.75 21.34
C ILE A 37 8.99 -7.13 20.98
N PRO A 38 9.04 -6.16 20.06
CA PRO A 38 7.91 -5.60 19.29
C PRO A 38 7.34 -6.58 18.25
N ALA A 39 6.00 -6.68 18.22
CA ALA A 39 5.24 -7.44 17.24
C ALA A 39 5.33 -6.76 15.86
N GLN A 40 5.51 -7.58 14.83
CA GLN A 40 5.45 -7.15 13.44
C GLN A 40 4.04 -7.40 12.90
N ILE A 41 3.52 -6.44 12.14
CA ILE A 41 2.17 -6.49 11.57
C ILE A 41 2.29 -6.38 10.06
N PHE A 42 1.71 -7.34 9.35
CA PHE A 42 1.64 -7.37 7.90
C PHE A 42 0.20 -7.57 7.46
N VAL A 43 -0.15 -6.98 6.33
CA VAL A 43 -1.41 -7.24 5.63
C VAL A 43 -1.06 -7.88 4.28
N LYS A 44 -1.47 -9.12 4.09
CA LYS A 44 -1.35 -9.83 2.82
C LYS A 44 -2.60 -9.58 1.99
N VAL A 45 -2.44 -8.82 0.92
CA VAL A 45 -3.49 -8.49 -0.02
C VAL A 45 -3.41 -9.44 -1.22
N SER A 46 -4.54 -10.06 -1.58
CA SER A 46 -4.62 -10.95 -2.75
C SER A 46 -5.78 -10.59 -3.65
N GLY A 47 -5.64 -10.84 -4.94
CA GLY A 47 -6.63 -10.49 -5.94
C GLY A 47 -6.28 -11.05 -7.31
N ASP A 48 -6.98 -10.57 -8.33
CA ASP A 48 -6.69 -10.89 -9.73
C ASP A 48 -6.26 -9.63 -10.48
N ILE A 49 -5.40 -9.81 -11.47
CA ILE A 49 -4.87 -8.75 -12.31
C ILE A 49 -4.75 -9.26 -13.74
N ALA A 50 -5.08 -8.41 -14.73
CA ALA A 50 -4.88 -8.75 -16.13
C ALA A 50 -3.39 -8.97 -16.40
N THR A 51 -3.03 -9.90 -17.28
CA THR A 51 -1.63 -10.30 -17.51
C THR A 51 -0.72 -9.18 -18.06
N CYS A 52 -1.31 -8.13 -18.64
CA CYS A 52 -0.55 -6.96 -19.10
C CYS A 52 -0.19 -5.99 -17.97
N LEU A 53 -0.90 -6.05 -16.84
CA LEU A 53 -0.75 -5.15 -15.70
C LEU A 53 0.17 -5.77 -14.65
N LYS A 54 0.78 -4.93 -13.82
CA LYS A 54 1.59 -5.35 -12.66
C LYS A 54 1.12 -4.64 -11.40
N VAL A 55 1.32 -5.31 -10.26
CA VAL A 55 1.09 -4.73 -8.95
C VAL A 55 2.19 -3.72 -8.67
N GLY A 56 1.82 -2.45 -8.54
CA GLY A 56 2.72 -1.33 -8.35
C GLY A 56 3.02 -1.05 -6.89
N GLN A 57 3.27 0.22 -6.57
CA GLN A 57 3.58 0.65 -5.20
C GLN A 57 2.35 0.64 -4.29
N HIS A 58 2.60 0.80 -3.00
CA HIS A 58 1.56 1.01 -1.99
C HIS A 58 1.90 2.24 -1.16
N ALA A 59 0.87 2.93 -0.67
CA ALA A 59 0.99 4.01 0.30
C ALA A 59 0.24 3.62 1.58
N ILE A 60 0.74 4.07 2.72
CA ILE A 60 0.11 3.84 4.01
C ILE A 60 0.00 5.18 4.70
N MET A 61 -1.21 5.53 5.12
CA MET A 61 -1.46 6.70 5.95
C MET A 61 -2.01 6.23 7.29
N GLN A 62 -1.34 6.57 8.37
CA GLN A 62 -1.84 6.33 9.72
C GLN A 62 -2.52 7.60 10.24
N THR A 63 -3.76 7.46 10.72
CA THR A 63 -4.49 8.54 11.41
C THR A 63 -5.05 7.98 12.72
N GLY A 64 -4.42 8.35 13.84
CA GLY A 64 -4.71 7.75 15.14
C GLY A 64 -4.47 6.23 15.10
N ASN A 65 -5.52 5.46 15.41
CA ASN A 65 -5.50 4.00 15.42
C ASN A 65 -5.95 3.35 14.10
N SER A 66 -5.98 4.10 13.01
CA SER A 66 -6.42 3.59 11.70
C SER A 66 -5.30 3.69 10.66
N PHE A 67 -5.07 2.60 9.93
CA PHE A 67 -4.17 2.52 8.78
C PHE A 67 -4.97 2.49 7.49
N ASP A 68 -4.88 3.54 6.67
CA ASP A 68 -5.41 3.54 5.31
C ASP A 68 -4.32 3.12 4.33
N ILE A 69 -4.51 1.96 3.71
CA ILE A 69 -3.58 1.33 2.78
C ILE A 69 -4.10 1.54 1.37
N ARG A 70 -3.28 2.16 0.52
CA ARG A 70 -3.57 2.32 -0.90
C ARG A 70 -2.63 1.47 -1.73
N LEU A 71 -3.20 0.62 -2.57
CA LEU A 71 -2.48 -0.26 -3.48
C LEU A 71 -2.78 0.16 -4.92
N TYR A 72 -1.72 0.38 -5.69
CA TYR A 72 -1.80 0.92 -7.04
C TYR A 72 -1.27 -0.06 -8.09
N TYR A 73 -1.71 0.08 -9.33
CA TYR A 73 -1.05 -0.53 -10.47
C TYR A 73 0.35 0.08 -10.68
N ASP A 74 1.25 -0.70 -11.28
CA ASP A 74 2.53 -0.17 -11.74
C ASP A 74 2.28 0.75 -12.95
N PRO A 75 2.62 2.05 -12.90
CA PRO A 75 2.41 2.99 -14.00
C PRO A 75 2.94 2.50 -15.34
N GLU A 76 4.09 1.83 -15.34
CA GLU A 76 4.75 1.38 -16.58
C GLU A 76 4.05 0.18 -17.21
N SER A 77 3.18 -0.50 -16.46
CA SER A 77 2.40 -1.63 -16.95
C SER A 77 1.05 -1.22 -17.54
N ILE A 78 0.60 0.02 -17.28
CA ILE A 78 -0.70 0.49 -17.75
C ILE A 78 -0.59 0.82 -19.25
N PRO A 79 -1.39 0.17 -20.12
CA PRO A 79 -1.31 0.41 -21.54
C PRO A 79 -1.76 1.84 -21.87
N PRO A 80 -1.20 2.45 -22.95
CA PRO A 80 -1.66 3.75 -23.42
C PRO A 80 -3.15 3.76 -23.74
N GLN A 81 -3.77 4.94 -23.66
CA GLN A 81 -5.19 5.10 -23.97
C GLN A 81 -5.52 4.53 -25.37
N GLY A 82 -6.54 3.67 -25.43
CA GLY A 82 -6.97 3.03 -26.68
C GLY A 82 -6.26 1.72 -27.01
N VAL A 83 -5.27 1.30 -26.22
CA VAL A 83 -4.66 -0.03 -26.32
C VAL A 83 -5.36 -0.96 -25.33
N ALA A 84 -5.94 -2.04 -25.85
CA ALA A 84 -6.58 -3.05 -25.01
C ALA A 84 -5.55 -3.83 -24.19
N CYS A 85 -5.83 -4.03 -22.90
CA CYS A 85 -5.13 -5.00 -22.09
C CYS A 85 -5.63 -6.43 -22.40
N ALA A 86 -4.80 -7.45 -22.15
CA ALA A 86 -5.17 -8.84 -22.39
C ALA A 86 -6.41 -9.28 -21.59
N ASP A 87 -7.24 -10.15 -22.19
CA ASP A 87 -8.44 -10.71 -21.56
C ASP A 87 -8.14 -11.74 -20.46
N GLN A 88 -6.90 -12.21 -20.39
CA GLN A 88 -6.47 -13.19 -19.39
C GLN A 88 -6.13 -12.51 -18.06
N VAL A 89 -6.67 -13.05 -16.97
CA VAL A 89 -6.34 -12.65 -15.59
C VAL A 89 -5.47 -13.69 -14.89
N ILE A 90 -4.62 -13.23 -13.99
CA ILE A 90 -3.78 -14.03 -13.12
C ILE A 90 -3.94 -13.56 -11.67
N GLY A 91 -3.77 -14.49 -10.72
CA GLY A 91 -3.77 -14.15 -9.30
C GLY A 91 -2.50 -13.42 -8.89
N PHE A 92 -2.62 -12.46 -7.97
CA PHE A 92 -1.49 -11.82 -7.30
C PHE A 92 -1.61 -11.92 -5.78
N ALA A 93 -0.45 -11.83 -5.11
CA ALA A 93 -0.37 -11.65 -3.67
C ALA A 93 0.71 -10.62 -3.33
N LYS A 94 0.40 -9.68 -2.44
CA LYS A 94 1.34 -8.66 -1.96
C LYS A 94 1.27 -8.56 -0.44
N VAL A 95 2.44 -8.64 0.19
CA VAL A 95 2.59 -8.47 1.64
C VAL A 95 3.00 -7.03 1.91
N ILE A 96 2.21 -6.35 2.74
CA ILE A 96 2.38 -4.93 3.10
C ILE A 96 2.71 -4.84 4.59
N PRO A 97 3.90 -4.38 4.99
CA PRO A 97 4.23 -4.17 6.40
C PRO A 97 3.54 -2.90 6.93
N LEU A 98 2.92 -3.00 8.10
CA LEU A 98 2.40 -1.84 8.83
C LEU A 98 3.42 -1.41 9.89
N GLN A 99 3.68 -0.10 9.98
CA GLN A 99 4.58 0.45 10.98
C GLN A 99 3.91 0.40 12.35
N ALA A 100 4.10 -0.72 13.06
CA ALA A 100 3.51 -0.96 14.36
C ALA A 100 4.43 -0.66 15.55
N TYR A 101 5.73 -0.46 15.30
CA TYR A 101 6.69 -0.13 16.37
C TYR A 101 6.35 1.22 17.01
N GLY A 102 6.39 1.28 18.34
CA GLY A 102 6.08 2.50 19.08
C GLY A 102 4.60 2.78 19.30
N LEU A 103 3.72 1.88 18.87
CA LEU A 103 2.29 1.98 19.14
C LEU A 103 1.96 1.45 20.53
N ASP A 104 1.07 2.15 21.24
CA ASP A 104 0.55 1.72 22.53
C ASP A 104 -0.29 0.42 22.42
N ALA A 105 -0.51 -0.23 23.56
CA ALA A 105 -1.49 -1.30 23.64
C ALA A 105 -2.89 -0.81 23.22
N GLY A 106 -3.57 -1.56 22.36
CA GLY A 106 -4.85 -1.12 21.84
C GLY A 106 -5.34 -1.88 20.61
N THR A 107 -6.52 -1.47 20.13
CA THR A 107 -7.10 -1.98 18.89
C THR A 107 -6.84 -0.99 17.76
N TYR A 108 -6.34 -1.51 16.65
CA TYR A 108 -5.99 -0.76 15.45
C TYR A 108 -6.78 -1.31 14.27
N ASN A 109 -7.29 -0.43 13.43
CA ASN A 109 -8.04 -0.78 12.22
C ASN A 109 -7.14 -0.59 11.00
N TYR A 110 -7.40 -1.37 9.95
CA TYR A 110 -6.81 -1.12 8.64
C TYR A 110 -7.88 -1.17 7.54
N SER A 111 -7.70 -0.38 6.49
CA SER A 111 -8.47 -0.44 5.25
C SER A 111 -7.55 -0.56 4.05
N VAL A 112 -7.96 -1.32 3.02
CA VAL A 112 -7.24 -1.44 1.74
C VAL A 112 -8.15 -0.90 0.64
N ASN A 113 -7.71 0.17 -0.04
CA ASN A 113 -8.43 0.90 -1.09
C ASN A 113 -9.88 1.24 -0.70
N GLY A 114 -10.15 1.47 0.59
CA GLY A 114 -11.49 1.73 1.12
C GLY A 114 -12.52 0.60 0.95
N LYS A 115 -12.13 -0.59 0.46
CA LYS A 115 -13.04 -1.71 0.15
C LYS A 115 -12.96 -2.85 1.15
N LEU A 116 -11.74 -3.23 1.51
CA LEU A 116 -11.49 -4.30 2.48
C LEU A 116 -11.01 -3.66 3.78
N SER A 117 -11.45 -4.19 4.91
CA SER A 117 -11.04 -3.71 6.21
C SER A 117 -10.92 -4.84 7.22
N GLY A 118 -10.16 -4.57 8.27
CA GLY A 118 -9.98 -5.47 9.39
C GLY A 118 -9.39 -4.73 10.57
N ASN A 119 -9.04 -5.48 11.62
CA ASN A 119 -8.41 -4.92 12.80
C ASN A 119 -7.39 -5.89 13.40
N PHE A 120 -6.51 -5.35 14.24
CA PHE A 120 -5.59 -6.11 15.07
C PHE A 120 -5.48 -5.49 16.45
N VAL A 121 -5.10 -6.31 17.43
CA VAL A 121 -4.93 -5.88 18.82
C VAL A 121 -3.48 -6.05 19.24
N LEU A 122 -2.89 -4.99 19.79
CA LEU A 122 -1.64 -5.02 20.55
C LEU A 122 -1.96 -5.22 22.03
N GLN A 123 -1.48 -6.32 22.61
CA GLN A 123 -1.78 -6.71 24.00
C GLN A 123 -0.94 -5.94 25.02
N ALA A 124 0.17 -5.35 24.57
CA ALA A 124 1.08 -4.51 25.33
C ALA A 124 1.65 -3.46 24.38
N ASP A 125 2.26 -2.42 24.94
CA ASP A 125 2.93 -1.38 24.16
C ASP A 125 4.01 -2.00 23.28
N ASN A 126 4.01 -1.63 22.00
CA ASN A 126 4.83 -2.26 20.98
C ASN A 126 6.20 -1.59 20.86
N ILE A 127 6.86 -1.45 22.00
CA ILE A 127 8.19 -0.85 22.17
C ILE A 127 9.20 -1.92 22.61
N LEU A 128 10.49 -1.62 22.49
CA LEU A 128 11.52 -2.45 23.12
C LEU A 128 11.34 -2.38 24.65
N PRO A 129 11.41 -3.51 25.37
CA PRO A 129 11.36 -3.56 26.83
C PRO A 129 12.45 -2.72 27.51
#